data_AF-A0A6J6D205-F1
#
_entry.id   AF-A0A6J6D205-F1
#
_cell.length_a   1.000
_cell.length_b   1.000
_cell.length_c   1.000
_cell.angle_alpha   90.00
_cell.angle_beta   90.00
_cell.angle_gamma   90.00
#
_symmetry.space_group_name_H-M   'P 1'
#
loop_
_entity.id
_entity.type
_entity.pdbx_description
1 polymer ?
#
loop_
_entity_poly.entity_id
_entity_poly.type
_entity_poly.pdbx_seq_one_letter_code
_entity_poly.pdbx_strand_id
1 'polypeptide(L)'
;MAGLTYHVADVLSTPGCGYTLDVHRGDADGAIVQWLWGEPLDGDETKAIDRGRALFEAVKAAGVSPGDTAPYDAHLTDAVIVMDECPFQPAVCSGRHLVASGRGRIGHP
;
A
#
# COMPACT_ATOMS: atom_id res chain seq x y z
N MET A 1 2.04 -21.56 -8.63
CA MET A 1 1.92 -20.42 -7.69
C MET A 1 1.94 -19.11 -8.49
N ALA A 2 0.79 -18.67 -9.01
CA ALA A 2 0.70 -17.49 -9.88
C ALA A 2 -0.58 -16.67 -9.66
N GLY A 3 -1.23 -16.79 -8.49
CA GLY A 3 -2.53 -16.14 -8.23
C GLY A 3 -2.50 -14.96 -7.25
N LEU A 4 -1.53 -14.90 -6.32
CA LEU A 4 -1.60 -13.98 -5.18
C LEU A 4 -1.27 -12.51 -5.50
N THR A 5 -0.37 -12.26 -6.45
CA THR A 5 0.05 -10.89 -6.78
C THR A 5 -1.07 -10.08 -7.45
N TYR A 6 -1.94 -10.73 -8.22
CA TYR A 6 -3.08 -10.09 -8.87
C TYR A 6 -4.07 -9.53 -7.83
N HIS A 7 -4.29 -10.25 -6.72
CA HIS A 7 -5.25 -9.81 -5.69
C HIS A 7 -4.84 -8.53 -4.97
N VAL A 8 -3.55 -8.32 -4.68
CA VAL A 8 -3.08 -7.08 -4.02
C VAL A 8 -3.13 -5.90 -4.98
N ALA A 9 -2.71 -6.09 -6.24
CA ALA A 9 -2.80 -5.05 -7.25
C ALA A 9 -4.25 -4.62 -7.51
N ASP A 10 -5.20 -5.58 -7.52
CA ASP A 10 -6.63 -5.28 -7.66
C ASP A 10 -7.14 -4.38 -6.52
N VAL A 11 -6.74 -4.67 -5.27
CA VAL A 11 -7.10 -3.83 -4.11
C VAL A 11 -6.49 -2.43 -4.21
N LEU A 12 -5.22 -2.33 -4.62
CA LEU A 12 -4.53 -1.04 -4.75
C LEU A 12 -5.00 -0.23 -5.97
N SER A 13 -5.58 -0.89 -6.97
CA SER A 13 -6.20 -0.24 -8.14
C SER A 13 -7.53 0.46 -7.83
N THR A 14 -7.94 0.50 -6.56
CA THR A 14 -9.05 1.34 -6.10
C THR A 14 -8.82 2.82 -6.49
N PRO A 15 -9.89 3.57 -6.79
CA PRO A 15 -9.75 4.96 -7.26
C PRO A 15 -8.90 5.80 -6.31
N GLY A 16 -7.88 6.46 -6.87
CA GLY A 16 -6.91 7.31 -6.18
C GLY A 16 -6.05 8.05 -7.20
N CYS A 17 -5.07 8.83 -6.75
CA CYS A 17 -4.11 9.47 -7.66
C CYS A 17 -2.99 8.52 -8.12
N GLY A 18 -2.78 7.40 -7.40
CA GLY A 18 -1.88 6.34 -7.83
C GLY A 18 -1.58 5.31 -6.74
N TYR A 19 -0.83 4.28 -7.13
CA TYR A 19 -0.23 3.32 -6.22
C TYR A 19 1.12 2.80 -6.75
N THR A 20 1.99 2.33 -5.86
CA THR A 20 3.11 1.44 -6.19
C THR A 20 2.96 0.12 -5.45
N LEU A 21 3.47 -0.94 -6.08
CA LEU A 21 3.55 -2.27 -5.53
C LEU A 21 4.90 -2.86 -5.93
N ASP A 22 5.84 -2.90 -5.01
CA ASP A 22 7.14 -3.52 -5.24
C ASP A 22 7.12 -4.93 -4.66
N VAL A 23 7.47 -5.91 -5.49
CA VAL A 23 7.51 -7.33 -5.10
C VAL A 23 8.91 -7.86 -5.35
N HIS A 24 9.57 -8.27 -4.28
CA HIS A 24 10.88 -8.89 -4.35
C HIS A 24 10.73 -10.40 -4.17
N ARG A 25 11.48 -11.15 -4.98
CA ARG A 25 11.61 -12.60 -4.78
C ARG A 25 12.27 -12.81 -3.41
N GLY A 26 11.50 -13.31 -2.47
CA GLY A 26 11.98 -13.65 -1.13
C GLY A 26 12.48 -15.09 -1.05
N ASP A 27 12.33 -15.69 0.12
CA ASP A 27 12.87 -16.99 0.51
C ASP A 27 11.76 -18.02 0.76
N ALA A 28 12.00 -18.98 1.67
CA ALA A 28 11.04 -20.01 2.04
C ALA A 28 9.76 -19.44 2.67
N ASP A 29 9.82 -18.23 3.25
CA ASP A 29 8.69 -17.57 3.90
C ASP A 29 7.89 -16.69 2.92
N GLY A 30 8.19 -16.76 1.63
CA GLY A 30 7.45 -16.10 0.55
C GLY A 30 8.12 -14.83 0.01
N ALA A 31 7.44 -14.16 -0.92
CA ALA A 31 7.90 -12.92 -1.54
C ALA A 31 7.76 -11.74 -0.57
N ILE A 32 8.71 -10.80 -0.60
CA ILE A 32 8.58 -9.54 0.14
C ILE A 32 7.77 -8.57 -0.70
N VAL A 33 6.88 -7.83 -0.05
CA VAL A 33 6.09 -6.78 -0.68
C VAL A 33 6.19 -5.48 0.10
N GLN A 34 6.25 -4.37 -0.61
CA GLN A 34 5.94 -3.05 -0.08
C GLN A 34 5.00 -2.32 -1.04
N TRP A 35 4.15 -1.47 -0.50
CA TRP A 35 3.15 -0.78 -1.30
C TRP A 35 2.87 0.62 -0.74
N LEU A 36 2.49 1.49 -1.66
CA LEU A 36 2.08 2.86 -1.39
C LEU A 36 0.82 3.13 -2.20
N TRP A 37 -0.15 3.80 -1.62
CA TRP A 37 -1.36 4.25 -2.30
C TRP A 37 -1.69 5.66 -1.83
N GLY A 38 -2.29 6.46 -2.70
CA GLY A 38 -2.71 7.81 -2.34
C GLY A 38 -3.96 8.25 -3.07
N GLU A 39 -4.74 9.10 -2.39
CA GLU A 39 -5.89 9.80 -2.95
C GLU A 39 -5.88 11.28 -2.54
N PRO A 40 -6.45 12.18 -3.37
CA PRO A 40 -6.69 13.55 -2.98
C PRO A 40 -7.55 13.61 -1.72
N LEU A 41 -7.18 14.49 -0.78
CA LEU A 41 -7.95 14.70 0.44
C LEU A 41 -9.04 15.75 0.20
N ASP A 42 -10.18 15.29 -0.33
CA ASP A 42 -11.35 16.14 -0.54
C ASP A 42 -12.34 16.00 0.64
N GLY A 43 -12.36 17.01 1.52
CA GLY A 43 -13.36 17.12 2.58
C GLY A 43 -12.94 16.56 3.94
N ASP A 44 -13.74 15.66 4.51
CA ASP A 44 -13.61 15.20 5.90
C ASP A 44 -12.43 14.24 6.08
N GLU A 45 -11.39 14.73 6.74
CA GLU A 45 -10.15 14.00 7.02
C GLU A 45 -10.38 12.71 7.82
N THR A 46 -11.37 12.67 8.72
CA THR A 46 -11.64 11.48 9.53
C THR A 46 -12.13 10.34 8.65
N LYS A 47 -13.06 10.63 7.73
CA LYS A 47 -13.57 9.63 6.79
C LYS A 47 -12.50 9.14 5.83
N ALA A 48 -11.56 10.01 5.44
CA ALA A 48 -10.44 9.63 4.60
C ALA A 48 -9.52 8.66 5.36
N ILE A 49 -9.13 8.99 6.59
CA ILE A 49 -8.31 8.10 7.44
C ILE A 49 -8.97 6.73 7.60
N ASP A 50 -10.29 6.66 7.80
CA ASP A 50 -11.01 5.39 7.89
C ASP A 50 -10.96 4.58 6.58
N ARG A 51 -11.01 5.23 5.41
CA ARG A 51 -10.79 4.55 4.12
C ARG A 51 -9.36 4.02 4.00
N GLY A 52 -8.35 4.80 4.38
CA GLY A 52 -6.96 4.36 4.36
C GLY A 52 -6.72 3.13 5.25
N ARG A 53 -7.36 3.10 6.42
CA ARG A 53 -7.36 1.92 7.31
C ARG A 53 -8.08 0.73 6.70
N ALA A 54 -9.23 0.94 6.07
CA ALA A 54 -9.98 -0.13 5.39
C ALA A 54 -9.17 -0.72 4.21
N LEU A 55 -8.45 0.12 3.46
CA LEU A 55 -7.55 -0.33 2.40
C LEU A 55 -6.42 -1.21 2.96
N PHE A 56 -5.81 -0.79 4.06
CA PHE A 56 -4.77 -1.57 4.73
C PHE A 56 -5.24 -2.97 5.11
N GLU A 57 -6.44 -3.08 5.71
CA GLU A 57 -7.03 -4.38 6.05
C GLU A 57 -7.42 -5.19 4.80
N ALA A 58 -7.86 -4.55 3.72
CA ALA A 58 -8.11 -5.22 2.44
C ALA A 58 -6.82 -5.78 1.81
N VAL A 59 -5.69 -5.07 1.89
CA VAL A 59 -4.39 -5.56 1.42
C VAL A 59 -3.93 -6.78 2.22
N LYS A 60 -4.14 -6.79 3.54
CA LYS A 60 -3.89 -7.99 4.35
C LYS A 60 -4.77 -9.17 3.95
N ALA A 61 -6.07 -8.93 3.78
CA ALA A 61 -7.02 -9.95 3.34
C ALA A 61 -6.69 -10.49 1.94
N ALA A 62 -6.05 -9.68 1.09
CA ALA A 62 -5.53 -10.09 -0.21
C ALA A 62 -4.24 -10.93 -0.14
N GLY A 63 -3.71 -11.20 1.05
CA GLY A 63 -2.62 -12.14 1.30
C GLY A 63 -1.28 -11.52 1.71
N VAL A 64 -1.27 -10.23 2.10
CA VAL A 64 -0.09 -9.62 2.72
C VAL A 64 -0.10 -9.88 4.22
N SER A 65 0.83 -10.70 4.69
CA SER A 65 1.01 -10.96 6.12
C SER A 65 2.17 -10.15 6.71
N PRO A 66 2.11 -9.78 8.00
CA PRO A 66 3.28 -9.27 8.71
C PRO A 66 4.39 -10.32 8.69
N GLY A 67 5.61 -9.91 8.36
CA GLY A 67 6.76 -10.78 8.34
C GLY A 67 8.04 -9.96 8.31
N ASP A 68 9.14 -10.56 8.75
CA ASP A 68 10.43 -9.88 8.65
C ASP A 68 10.78 -9.65 7.18
N THR A 69 10.96 -8.39 6.82
CA THR A 69 11.37 -7.99 5.48
C THR A 69 12.87 -7.77 5.39
N ALA A 70 13.65 -7.97 6.46
CA ALA A 70 15.10 -8.02 6.38
C ALA A 70 15.56 -9.28 5.63
N PRO A 71 16.66 -9.24 4.85
CA PRO A 71 17.54 -8.10 4.55
C PRO A 71 17.11 -7.26 3.33
N TYR A 72 15.85 -7.34 2.91
CA TYR A 72 15.36 -6.69 1.69
C TYR A 72 15.07 -5.21 1.98
N ASP A 73 15.37 -4.32 1.01
CA ASP A 73 15.22 -2.85 1.10
C ASP A 73 13.74 -2.39 1.10
N ALA A 74 12.90 -3.02 1.93
CA ALA A 74 11.50 -2.66 2.15
C ALA A 74 11.41 -1.58 3.24
N HIS A 75 11.54 -0.32 2.84
CA HIS A 75 11.62 0.81 3.78
C HIS A 75 10.26 1.41 4.15
N LEU A 76 9.20 1.14 3.38
CA LEU A 76 7.87 1.65 3.70
C LEU A 76 7.35 1.05 5.00
N THR A 77 6.85 1.90 5.89
CA THR A 77 6.21 1.49 7.14
C THR A 77 4.71 1.40 6.98
N ASP A 78 4.07 0.63 7.84
CA ASP A 78 2.62 0.59 7.96
C ASP A 78 2.12 1.95 8.47
N ALA A 79 1.50 2.72 7.59
CA ALA A 79 1.11 4.09 7.88
C ALA A 79 -0.13 4.50 7.09
N VAL A 80 -0.96 5.34 7.71
CA VAL A 80 -2.03 6.11 7.07
C VAL A 80 -1.83 7.54 7.52
N ILE A 81 -1.35 8.40 6.62
CA ILE A 81 -0.95 9.76 6.92
C ILE A 81 -1.59 10.73 5.93
N VAL A 82 -1.66 12.00 6.32
CA VAL A 82 -1.96 13.07 5.39
C VAL A 82 -0.66 13.77 5.04
N MET A 83 -0.40 13.92 3.75
CA MET A 83 0.71 14.67 3.19
C MET A 83 0.20 15.97 2.56
N ASP A 84 1.03 17.00 2.51
CA ASP A 84 0.68 18.30 1.92
C ASP A 84 0.67 18.28 0.38
N GLU A 85 1.31 17.27 -0.22
CA GLU A 85 1.46 17.11 -1.67
C GLU A 85 1.24 15.66 -2.09
N CYS A 86 0.89 15.46 -3.37
CA CYS A 86 0.75 14.13 -3.96
C CYS A 86 2.09 13.40 -4.00
N PRO A 87 2.19 12.14 -3.50
CA PRO A 87 3.45 11.40 -3.51
C PRO A 87 3.85 10.88 -4.90
N PHE A 88 2.94 10.91 -5.89
CA PHE A 88 3.20 10.36 -7.23
C PHE A 88 3.43 11.43 -8.29
N GLN A 89 2.60 12.49 -8.31
CA GLN A 89 2.63 13.52 -9.36
C GLN A 89 2.27 14.91 -8.78
N PRO A 90 3.10 15.49 -7.90
CA PRO A 90 2.77 16.76 -7.20
C PRO A 90 2.58 17.95 -8.15
N ALA A 91 3.20 17.93 -9.33
CA ALA A 91 3.05 18.98 -10.33
C ALA A 91 1.69 18.97 -11.07
N VAL A 92 0.97 17.83 -11.05
CA VAL A 92 -0.29 17.62 -11.80
C VAL A 92 -1.46 17.41 -10.84
N CYS A 93 -1.20 16.79 -9.68
CA CYS A 93 -2.16 16.47 -8.64
C CYS A 93 -1.79 17.26 -7.38
N SER A 94 -2.33 18.48 -7.27
CA SER A 94 -1.99 19.42 -6.20
C SER A 94 -2.85 19.26 -4.95
N GLY A 95 -2.33 19.68 -3.80
CA GLY A 95 -3.06 19.76 -2.54
C GLY A 95 -2.80 18.57 -1.62
N ARG A 96 -3.48 18.57 -0.47
CA ARG A 96 -3.32 17.54 0.56
C ARG A 96 -3.78 16.18 0.04
N HIS A 97 -3.07 15.14 0.44
CA HIS A 97 -3.32 13.77 0.03
C HIS A 97 -3.38 12.86 1.25
N LEU A 98 -4.36 11.96 1.26
CA LEU A 98 -4.27 10.80 2.13
C LEU A 98 -3.33 9.80 1.47
N VAL A 99 -2.38 9.29 2.25
CA VAL A 99 -1.41 8.29 1.81
C VAL A 99 -1.47 7.11 2.77
N ALA A 100 -1.63 5.92 2.20
CA ALA A 100 -1.55 4.65 2.91
C ALA A 100 -0.37 3.85 2.38
N SER A 101 0.43 3.27 3.28
CA SER A 101 1.56 2.44 2.92
C SER A 101 1.66 1.24 3.84
N GLY A 102 2.38 0.22 3.38
CA GLY A 102 2.73 -0.91 4.22
C GLY A 102 3.75 -1.82 3.58
N ARG A 103 4.19 -2.80 4.36
CA ARG A 103 5.08 -3.87 3.89
C ARG A 103 4.75 -5.19 4.55
N GLY A 104 5.21 -6.28 3.94
CA GLY A 104 5.01 -7.62 4.48
C GLY A 104 5.48 -8.70 3.54
N ARG A 105 4.84 -9.86 3.63
CA ARG A 105 5.12 -11.03 2.79
C ARG A 105 3.87 -11.54 2.08
N ILE A 106 4.06 -12.11 0.89
CA ILE A 106 3.03 -12.81 0.11
C ILE A 106 3.53 -14.23 -0.17
N GLY A 107 2.75 -15.24 0.20
CA GLY A 107 3.06 -16.65 -0.09
C GLY A 107 3.09 -17.58 1.13
N HIS A 108 2.71 -17.12 2.31
CA HIS A 108 2.46 -17.98 3.47
C HIS A 108 0.95 -18.25 3.60
N PRO A 109 0.48 -19.51 3.51
CA PRO A 109 -0.87 -19.89 3.91
C PRO A 109 -1.05 -19.85 5.43
#